data_AF-A0A6L7CKP4-F1
#
_entry.id   AF-A0A6L7CKP4-F1
#
_cell.length_a   1.000
_cell.length_b   1.000
_cell.length_c   1.000
_cell.angle_alpha   90.00
_cell.angle_beta   90.00
_cell.angle_gamma   90.00
#
_symmetry.space_group_name_H-M   'P 1'
#
loop_
_entity.id
_entity.type
_entity.pdbx_description
1 polymer ?
#
loop_
_entity_poly.entity_id
_entity_poly.type
_entity_poly.pdbx_seq_one_letter_code
_entity_poly.pdbx_strand_id
1 'polypeptide(L)'
;ARLPEQLHASDLLRAAFPGGSITGAPKVRAMEIIDELEPQRRNAWCGSIGYLSFCGNMDTSITIRTLTAINGQIFCSAGGGIVADSQEEAEYQETFDKVNRILKQLEK
;
A
#
# COMPACT_ATOMS: atom_id res chain seq x y z
N ALA A 1 12.18 17.80 3.98
CA ALA A 1 13.56 17.27 3.95
C ALA A 1 14.22 17.67 2.63
N ARG A 2 15.54 17.55 2.50
CA ARG A 2 16.27 17.68 1.21
C ARG A 2 17.14 16.45 1.00
N LEU A 3 17.26 16.00 -0.24
CA LEU A 3 18.11 14.88 -0.61
C LEU A 3 19.58 15.36 -0.68
N PRO A 4 20.54 14.70 0.00
CA PRO A 4 21.97 14.99 -0.17
C PRO A 4 22.41 14.80 -1.62
N GLU A 5 23.32 15.64 -2.11
CA GLU A 5 23.79 15.61 -3.50
C GLU A 5 24.46 14.28 -3.91
N GLN A 6 24.94 13.49 -2.94
CA GLN A 6 25.58 12.20 -3.16
C GLN A 6 24.58 11.03 -3.28
N LEU A 7 23.31 11.26 -2.97
CA LEU A 7 22.26 10.25 -3.01
C LEU A 7 21.31 10.48 -4.19
N HIS A 8 20.79 9.38 -4.71
CA HIS A 8 19.80 9.40 -5.78
C HIS A 8 18.39 9.19 -5.20
N ALA A 9 17.37 9.55 -5.98
CA ALA A 9 15.98 9.33 -5.59
C ALA A 9 15.68 7.84 -5.31
N SER A 10 16.40 6.92 -5.97
CA SER A 10 16.34 5.48 -5.71
C SER A 10 16.82 5.10 -4.31
N ASP A 11 17.81 5.80 -3.73
CA ASP A 11 18.28 5.57 -2.36
C ASP A 11 17.22 6.01 -1.35
N LEU A 12 16.56 7.14 -1.62
CA LEU A 12 15.42 7.61 -0.83
C LEU A 12 14.24 6.63 -0.92
N LEU A 13 13.90 6.16 -2.12
CA LEU A 13 12.85 5.17 -2.32
C LEU A 13 13.15 3.89 -1.53
N ARG A 14 14.39 3.36 -1.64
CA ARG A 14 14.82 2.17 -0.88
C ARG A 14 14.70 2.37 0.63
N ALA A 15 15.08 3.54 1.15
CA ALA A 15 15.00 3.82 2.58
C ALA A 15 13.54 3.90 3.08
N ALA A 16 12.64 4.43 2.26
CA ALA A 16 11.24 4.61 2.62
C ALA A 16 10.37 3.36 2.40
N PHE A 17 10.72 2.48 1.46
CA PHE A 17 9.87 1.38 0.99
C PHE A 17 9.72 0.20 1.98
N PRO A 18 8.57 -0.51 2.01
CA PRO A 18 7.25 -0.02 1.58
C PRO A 18 6.77 1.11 2.50
N GLY A 19 5.76 1.87 2.05
CA GLY A 19 5.29 3.07 2.76
C GLY A 19 4.84 2.79 4.20
N GLY A 20 5.29 3.62 5.16
CA GLY A 20 4.92 3.49 6.57
C GLY A 20 3.40 3.58 6.81
N SER A 21 2.70 4.38 6.02
CA SER A 21 1.25 4.62 6.15
C SER A 21 0.36 3.41 5.80
N ILE A 22 0.90 2.39 5.13
CA ILE A 22 0.17 1.17 4.78
C ILE A 22 0.72 -0.09 5.46
N THR A 23 1.73 0.07 6.31
CA THR A 23 2.30 -0.99 7.14
C THR A 23 1.89 -0.78 8.59
N GLY A 24 2.38 0.29 9.21
CA GLY A 24 2.21 0.60 10.62
C GLY A 24 3.53 1.00 11.27
N ALA A 25 3.54 1.09 12.59
CA ALA A 25 4.72 1.49 13.36
C ALA A 25 4.89 0.61 14.61
N PRO A 26 6.11 0.08 14.89
CA PRO A 26 7.34 0.15 14.09
C PRO A 26 7.27 -0.66 12.78
N LYS A 27 7.79 -0.11 11.66
CA LYS A 27 7.56 -0.64 10.29
C LYS A 27 7.85 -2.13 10.12
N VAL A 28 9.04 -2.59 10.52
CA VAL A 28 9.45 -4.00 10.33
C VAL A 28 8.55 -4.94 11.13
N ARG A 29 8.27 -4.59 12.40
CA ARG A 29 7.40 -5.41 13.24
C ARG A 29 5.97 -5.44 12.72
N ALA A 30 5.46 -4.32 12.21
CA ALA A 30 4.15 -4.28 11.57
C ALA A 30 4.09 -5.17 10.33
N MET A 31 5.15 -5.20 9.51
CA MET A 31 5.23 -6.07 8.33
C MET A 31 5.26 -7.57 8.68
N GLU A 32 5.93 -7.96 9.76
CA GLU A 32 5.90 -9.35 10.26
C GLU A 32 4.48 -9.79 10.63
N ILE A 33 3.75 -8.94 11.36
CA ILE A 33 2.36 -9.21 11.76
C ILE A 33 1.44 -9.27 10.53
N ILE A 34 1.64 -8.39 9.55
CA ILE A 34 0.90 -8.42 8.29
C ILE A 34 1.11 -9.75 7.57
N ASP A 35 2.35 -10.23 7.46
CA ASP A 35 2.67 -11.51 6.78
C ASP A 35 2.13 -12.72 7.56
N GLU A 36 2.00 -12.63 8.89
CA GLU A 36 1.40 -13.66 9.73
C GLU A 36 -0.14 -13.74 9.57
N LEU A 37 -0.81 -12.58 9.48
CA LEU A 37 -2.27 -12.51 9.50
C LEU A 37 -2.90 -12.52 8.10
N GLU A 38 -2.24 -11.96 7.08
CA GLU A 38 -2.79 -11.94 5.73
C GLU A 38 -2.55 -13.29 5.03
N PRO A 39 -3.61 -13.95 4.52
CA PRO A 39 -3.48 -15.31 3.99
C PRO A 39 -2.75 -15.37 2.64
N GLN A 40 -2.50 -14.23 1.99
CA GLN A 40 -1.71 -14.12 0.77
C GLN A 40 -0.80 -12.90 0.83
N ARG A 41 0.33 -12.96 0.13
CA ARG A 41 1.21 -11.79 -0.06
C ARG A 41 0.49 -10.71 -0.88
N ARG A 42 0.63 -9.46 -0.47
CA ARG A 42 0.02 -8.27 -1.09
C ARG A 42 0.40 -8.02 -2.57
N ASN A 43 1.56 -8.54 -3.01
CA ASN A 43 2.06 -8.40 -4.38
C ASN A 43 2.06 -6.93 -4.85
N ALA A 44 1.27 -6.57 -5.86
CA ALA A 44 1.20 -5.21 -6.40
C ALA A 44 0.46 -4.22 -5.50
N TRP A 45 -0.42 -4.67 -4.61
CA TRP A 45 -1.20 -3.81 -3.73
C TRP A 45 -0.36 -3.28 -2.56
N CYS A 46 -0.55 -2.01 -2.19
CA CYS A 46 0.25 -1.31 -1.17
C CYS A 46 1.77 -1.24 -1.46
N GLY A 47 2.17 -1.53 -2.70
CA GLY A 47 3.48 -1.21 -3.26
C GLY A 47 3.53 0.23 -3.78
N SER A 48 4.29 0.44 -4.86
CA SER A 48 4.45 1.76 -5.48
C SER A 48 4.51 1.67 -7.00
N ILE A 49 3.86 2.63 -7.67
CA ILE A 49 3.99 2.90 -9.11
C ILE A 49 4.53 4.31 -9.26
N GLY A 50 5.55 4.49 -10.09
CA GLY A 50 6.18 5.79 -10.30
C GLY A 50 7.24 5.78 -11.39
N TYR A 51 7.99 6.87 -11.48
CA TYR A 51 9.11 7.05 -12.40
C TYR A 51 10.35 7.56 -11.69
N LEU A 52 11.51 7.22 -12.24
CA LEU A 52 12.78 7.87 -11.96
C LEU A 52 13.29 8.46 -13.27
N SER A 53 13.34 9.78 -13.37
CA SER A 53 13.73 10.51 -14.58
C SER A 53 15.25 10.61 -14.66
N PHE A 54 15.79 10.66 -15.88
CA PHE A 54 17.21 10.95 -16.12
C PHE A 54 17.66 12.31 -15.56
N CYS A 55 16.73 13.27 -15.38
CA CYS A 55 17.04 14.54 -14.72
C CYS A 55 17.15 14.44 -13.18
N GLY A 56 17.03 13.23 -12.61
CA GLY A 56 17.15 12.98 -11.16
C GLY A 56 15.83 13.07 -10.39
N ASN A 57 14.76 13.59 -11.02
CA ASN A 57 13.44 13.69 -10.39
C ASN A 57 12.76 12.32 -10.27
N MET A 58 11.97 12.16 -9.22
CA MET A 58 11.17 10.97 -8.95
C MET A 58 9.78 11.37 -8.46
N ASP A 59 8.78 10.63 -8.89
CA ASP A 59 7.44 10.66 -8.31
C ASP A 59 6.92 9.22 -8.21
N THR A 60 6.26 8.91 -7.09
CA THR A 60 5.82 7.56 -6.74
C THR A 60 4.52 7.61 -5.95
N SER A 61 3.54 6.80 -6.35
CA SER A 61 2.30 6.58 -5.62
C SER A 61 2.41 5.44 -4.61
N ILE A 62 1.44 5.34 -3.70
CA ILE A 62 1.16 4.09 -2.98
C ILE A 62 0.00 3.43 -3.72
N THR A 63 0.13 2.15 -4.10
CA THR A 63 -0.89 1.41 -4.86
C THR A 63 -2.07 0.95 -3.99
N ILE A 64 -2.68 1.90 -3.28
CA ILE A 64 -4.01 1.75 -2.69
C ILE A 64 -5.08 1.85 -3.80
N ARG A 65 -6.26 1.25 -3.59
CA ARG A 65 -7.38 1.28 -4.56
C ARG A 65 -6.95 0.80 -5.96
N THR A 66 -6.01 -0.13 -5.99
CA THR A 66 -5.42 -0.71 -7.19
C THR A 66 -5.95 -2.12 -7.36
N LEU A 67 -6.28 -2.49 -8.59
CA LEU A 67 -6.71 -3.85 -8.93
C LEU A 67 -5.61 -4.57 -9.70
N THR A 68 -5.47 -5.87 -9.47
CA THR A 68 -4.59 -6.73 -10.28
C THR A 68 -5.45 -7.64 -11.11
N ALA A 69 -5.40 -7.50 -12.44
CA ALA A 69 -6.08 -8.38 -13.38
C ALA A 69 -5.06 -9.31 -14.04
N ILE A 70 -5.17 -10.62 -13.80
CA ILE A 70 -4.23 -11.62 -14.29
C ILE A 70 -4.97 -12.94 -14.56
N ASN A 71 -4.71 -13.56 -15.71
CA ASN A 71 -5.26 -14.88 -16.09
C ASN A 71 -6.80 -15.00 -15.95
N GLY A 72 -7.53 -13.95 -16.30
CA GLY A 72 -8.99 -13.92 -16.20
C GLY A 72 -9.54 -13.73 -14.78
N GLN A 73 -8.67 -13.50 -13.78
CA GLN A 73 -9.05 -13.15 -12.41
C GLN A 73 -8.71 -11.68 -12.12
N ILE A 74 -9.52 -11.03 -11.28
CA ILE A 74 -9.29 -9.66 -10.81
C ILE A 74 -9.31 -9.62 -9.29
N PHE A 75 -8.33 -8.95 -8.70
CA PHE A 75 -8.15 -8.84 -7.25
C PHE A 75 -8.23 -7.37 -6.84
N CYS A 76 -8.93 -7.08 -5.75
CA CYS A 76 -8.99 -5.75 -5.13
C CYS A 76 -8.94 -5.91 -3.61
N SER A 77 -7.91 -5.35 -2.98
CA SER A 77 -7.71 -5.42 -1.53
C SER A 77 -8.04 -4.10 -0.86
N ALA A 78 -8.51 -4.19 0.38
CA ALA A 78 -8.74 -3.07 1.28
C ALA A 78 -8.13 -3.39 2.66
N GLY A 79 -7.70 -2.36 3.39
CA GLY A 79 -7.14 -2.52 4.73
C GLY A 79 -7.55 -1.37 5.63
N GLY A 80 -7.49 -1.61 6.94
CA GLY A 80 -7.75 -0.65 8.03
C GLY A 80 -6.51 -0.50 8.91
N GLY A 81 -6.35 0.68 9.51
CA GLY A 81 -5.21 0.99 10.36
C GLY A 81 -5.55 0.74 11.83
N ILE A 82 -5.24 -0.45 12.34
CA ILE A 82 -5.63 -0.83 13.71
C ILE A 82 -4.73 -0.14 14.74
N VAL A 83 -5.37 0.52 15.71
CA VAL A 83 -4.75 1.11 16.91
C VAL A 83 -5.41 0.56 18.17
N ALA A 84 -4.89 0.93 19.35
CA ALA A 84 -5.40 0.44 20.63
C ALA A 84 -6.89 0.74 20.86
N ASP A 85 -7.39 1.85 20.32
CA ASP A 85 -8.78 2.29 20.47
C ASP A 85 -9.71 1.81 19.34
N SER A 86 -9.17 1.10 18.33
CA SER A 86 -9.94 0.60 17.20
C SER A 86 -11.03 -0.37 17.67
N GLN A 87 -12.20 -0.28 17.03
CA GLN A 87 -13.33 -1.17 17.26
C GLN A 87 -13.45 -2.13 16.08
N GLU A 88 -13.51 -3.43 16.35
CA GLU A 88 -13.47 -4.49 15.33
C GLU A 88 -14.48 -4.27 14.21
N GLU A 89 -15.76 -4.09 14.55
CA GLU A 89 -16.83 -3.91 13.57
C GLU A 89 -16.66 -2.63 12.73
N ALA A 90 -16.15 -1.56 13.35
CA ALA A 90 -15.92 -0.30 12.65
C ALA A 90 -14.77 -0.41 11.64
N GLU A 91 -13.66 -1.06 12.03
CA GLU A 91 -12.53 -1.33 11.12
C GLU A 91 -12.93 -2.26 9.98
N TYR A 92 -13.74 -3.30 10.27
CA TYR A 92 -14.27 -4.18 9.25
C TYR A 92 -15.10 -3.40 8.22
N GLN A 93 -16.06 -2.60 8.66
CA GLN A 93 -16.87 -1.76 7.76
C GLN A 93 -16.02 -0.75 6.98
N GLU A 94 -14.98 -0.17 7.60
CA GLU A 94 -14.07 0.75 6.93
C GLU A 94 -13.39 0.10 5.72
N THR A 95 -12.99 -1.19 5.82
CA THR A 95 -12.40 -1.89 4.67
C THR A 95 -13.33 -1.92 3.45
N PHE A 96 -14.63 -2.12 3.67
CA PHE A 96 -15.63 -2.07 2.59
C PHE A 96 -15.80 -0.67 2.04
N ASP A 97 -15.89 0.35 2.90
CA ASP A 97 -16.09 1.73 2.49
C ASP A 97 -14.98 2.22 1.54
N LYS A 98 -13.76 1.70 1.72
CA LYS A 98 -12.59 2.06 0.92
C LYS A 98 -12.65 1.58 -0.54
N VAL A 99 -13.37 0.51 -0.84
CA VAL A 99 -13.39 -0.14 -2.17
C VAL A 99 -14.80 -0.37 -2.74
N ASN A 100 -15.85 -0.21 -1.94
CA ASN A 100 -17.23 -0.51 -2.32
C ASN A 100 -17.66 0.15 -3.63
N ARG A 101 -17.26 1.41 -3.85
CA ARG A 101 -17.56 2.12 -5.11
C ARG A 101 -16.88 1.45 -6.30
N ILE A 102 -15.63 1.02 -6.15
CA ILE A 102 -14.87 0.34 -7.21
C ILE A 102 -15.52 -1.00 -7.53
N LEU A 103 -15.85 -1.79 -6.50
CA LEU A 103 -16.45 -3.12 -6.67
C LEU A 103 -17.82 -3.02 -7.36
N LYS A 104 -18.72 -2.17 -6.83
CA LYS A 104 -20.07 -1.97 -7.39
C LYS A 104 -20.05 -1.48 -8.83
N GLN A 105 -19.05 -0.69 -9.21
CA GLN A 105 -18.88 -0.19 -10.58
C GLN A 105 -18.43 -1.26 -11.57
N LEU A 106 -17.83 -2.36 -11.10
CA LEU A 106 -17.40 -3.47 -11.94
C LEU A 106 -18.46 -4.57 -12.09
N GLU A 107 -19.49 -4.56 -11.24
CA GLU A 107 -20.61 -5.50 -11.30
C GLU A 107 -21.63 -5.15 -12.40
N LYS A 108 -21.74 -3.87 -12.77
CA LYS A 108 -22.77 -3.35 -13.68
C LYS A 108 -22.23 -2.25 -14.58
#